data_AF-A0A2G9N628-F1
#
_entry.id   AF-A0A2G9N628-F1
#
_cell.length_a   1.000
_cell.length_b   1.000
_cell.length_c   1.000
_cell.angle_alpha   90.00
_cell.angle_beta   90.00
_cell.angle_gamma   90.00
#
_symmetry.space_group_name_H-M   'P 1'
#
loop_
_entity.id
_entity.type
_entity.pdbx_description
1 polymer ?
#
loop_
_entity_poly.entity_id
_entity_poly.type
_entity_poly.pdbx_seq_one_letter_code
_entity_poly.pdbx_strand_id
1 'polypeptide(L)'
;MKKQYFIIIMAIVFLSVMSIPVSAAPAWKKTSNAPATTTTATQPQVIEKVIIQNNTVVQQSAAPKTNWYEDWNFIAIVIAVIGALGGWLISRKIRGKTAKYMTEIDHAYRTYRKNANKCEAELAGVREKIEDDFKKGKLNDNSLAILDARIDKYSKELRNEVIDKGFKLPPDLNKKIKHMLSDGIITKEEYGHFAKGIENEQLSKQDKEELNKLMKKWRDEDKR
;
A
#
# COMPACT_ATOMS: atom_id res chain seq x y z
N MET A 1 28.81 34.97 14.29
CA MET A 1 28.92 33.55 14.70
C MET A 1 27.65 32.71 14.47
N LYS A 2 26.42 33.22 14.66
CA LYS A 2 25.18 32.40 14.49
C LYS A 2 24.93 31.81 13.08
N LYS A 3 25.43 32.44 12.01
CA LYS A 3 25.25 31.96 10.62
C LYS A 3 26.06 30.70 10.28
N GLN A 4 27.23 30.49 10.87
CA GLN A 4 28.04 29.30 10.61
C GLN A 4 27.41 28.03 11.22
N TYR A 5 26.85 28.14 12.43
CA TYR A 5 26.15 27.02 13.06
C TYR A 5 24.93 26.54 12.27
N PHE A 6 24.20 27.45 11.62
CA PHE A 6 23.04 27.08 10.80
C PHE A 6 23.44 26.26 9.56
N ILE A 7 24.55 26.61 8.90
CA ILE A 7 25.07 25.87 7.73
C ILE A 7 25.58 24.49 8.15
N ILE A 8 26.26 24.39 9.30
CA ILE A 8 26.76 23.12 9.83
C ILE A 8 25.60 22.19 10.23
N ILE A 9 24.55 22.71 10.87
CA ILE A 9 23.36 21.91 11.23
C ILE A 9 22.62 21.43 9.97
N MET A 10 22.48 22.29 8.94
CA MET A 10 21.90 21.88 7.65
C MET A 10 22.75 20.81 6.95
N ALA A 11 24.08 20.92 6.97
CA ALA A 11 24.98 19.91 6.38
C ALA A 11 24.92 18.56 7.12
N ILE A 12 24.79 18.56 8.45
CA ILE A 12 24.67 17.33 9.25
C ILE A 12 23.32 16.64 9.03
N VAL A 13 22.23 17.41 8.88
CA VAL A 13 20.92 16.86 8.50
C VAL A 13 20.97 16.31 7.07
N PHE A 14 21.68 16.95 6.14
CA PHE A 14 21.83 16.47 4.76
C PHE A 14 22.69 15.20 4.66
N LEU A 15 23.78 15.09 5.43
CA LEU A 15 24.63 13.88 5.44
C LEU A 15 23.95 12.67 6.11
N SER A 16 23.04 12.89 7.05
CA SER A 16 22.34 11.80 7.76
C SER A 16 21.23 11.13 6.91
N VAL A 17 20.82 11.75 5.80
CA VAL A 17 19.74 11.25 4.92
C VAL A 17 20.26 10.42 3.74
N MET A 18 21.59 10.40 3.50
CA MET A 18 22.19 9.66 2.39
C MET A 18 22.61 8.21 2.70
N SER A 19 22.40 7.71 3.92
CA SER A 19 22.62 6.29 4.24
C SER A 19 21.36 5.45 3.96
N ILE A 20 20.88 5.47 2.72
CA ILE A 20 19.95 4.43 2.24
C ILE A 20 20.84 3.26 1.81
N PRO A 21 20.77 2.08 2.46
CA PRO A 21 21.43 0.90 1.91
C PRO A 21 20.81 0.62 0.54
N VAL A 22 21.63 0.74 -0.50
CA VAL A 22 21.29 0.30 -1.86
C VAL A 22 21.11 -1.21 -1.77
N SER A 23 19.86 -1.66 -1.64
CA SER A 23 19.51 -3.06 -1.76
C SER A 23 19.86 -3.48 -3.19
N ALA A 24 20.85 -4.37 -3.31
CA ALA A 24 21.26 -4.94 -4.58
C ALA A 24 20.04 -5.54 -5.29
N ALA A 25 19.76 -5.04 -6.50
CA ALA A 25 18.68 -5.56 -7.32
C ALA A 25 18.92 -7.04 -7.66
N PRO A 26 17.87 -7.89 -7.66
CA PRO A 26 17.99 -9.30 -8.04
C PRO A 26 18.38 -9.47 -9.51
N ALA A 27 19.33 -10.39 -9.75
CA ALA A 27 20.17 -10.51 -10.95
C ALA A 27 19.53 -11.00 -12.26
N TRP A 28 18.20 -10.99 -12.42
CA TRP A 28 17.55 -11.67 -13.55
C TRP A 28 16.95 -10.78 -14.65
N LYS A 29 17.06 -9.44 -14.58
CA LYS A 29 16.71 -8.58 -15.73
C LYS A 29 17.94 -8.25 -16.57
N LYS A 30 18.38 -9.25 -17.36
CA LYS A 30 19.18 -9.02 -18.56
C LYS A 30 18.22 -8.83 -19.73
N THR A 31 18.02 -7.60 -20.16
CA THR A 31 17.51 -7.30 -21.51
C THR A 31 18.60 -6.59 -22.28
N SER A 32 18.92 -7.21 -23.41
CA SER A 32 20.03 -6.95 -24.33
C SER A 32 19.58 -6.05 -25.48
N ASN A 33 20.54 -5.29 -26.05
CA ASN A 33 20.59 -4.64 -27.38
C ASN A 33 19.92 -3.23 -27.46
N ALA A 34 20.67 -2.11 -27.47
CA ALA A 34 21.54 -1.50 -28.51
C ALA A 34 20.74 -0.65 -29.55
N PRO A 35 21.31 0.34 -30.29
CA PRO A 35 22.60 1.05 -30.20
C PRO A 35 22.49 2.60 -30.22
N ALA A 36 23.67 3.24 -30.18
CA ALA A 36 23.95 4.67 -30.06
C ALA A 36 23.48 5.60 -31.19
N THR A 37 23.36 6.91 -30.89
CA THR A 37 23.63 7.96 -31.88
C THR A 37 24.32 9.15 -31.21
N THR A 38 25.60 9.30 -31.55
CA THR A 38 26.45 10.46 -31.34
C THR A 38 26.04 11.55 -32.31
N THR A 39 25.95 12.81 -31.89
CA THR A 39 26.10 13.94 -32.81
C THR A 39 26.86 15.09 -32.13
N THR A 40 28.13 15.16 -32.49
CA THR A 40 29.04 16.29 -32.33
C THR A 40 28.63 17.41 -33.29
N ALA A 41 28.57 18.65 -32.83
CA ALA A 41 28.60 19.82 -33.70
C ALA A 41 29.48 20.91 -33.07
N THR A 42 30.70 20.98 -33.61
CA THR A 42 31.70 22.05 -33.45
C THR A 42 31.32 23.22 -34.35
N GLN A 43 31.38 24.46 -33.85
CA GLN A 43 31.44 25.66 -34.69
C GLN A 43 32.27 26.79 -34.04
N PRO A 44 32.74 27.75 -34.86
CA PRO A 44 34.12 28.26 -34.83
C PRO A 44 34.37 29.49 -33.97
N GLN A 45 35.65 29.72 -33.73
CA GLN A 45 36.24 30.87 -33.05
C GLN A 45 36.00 32.19 -33.80
N VAL A 46 35.62 33.22 -33.06
CA VAL A 46 35.84 34.62 -33.43
C VAL A 46 36.97 35.15 -32.56
N ILE A 47 38.04 35.56 -33.23
CA ILE A 47 39.18 36.27 -32.64
C ILE A 47 38.76 37.73 -32.52
N GLU A 48 38.54 38.21 -31.29
CA GLU A 48 38.48 39.64 -31.03
C GLU A 48 39.69 40.05 -30.19
N LYS A 49 40.56 40.84 -30.84
CA LYS A 49 41.76 41.45 -30.29
C LYS A 49 41.36 42.77 -29.65
N VAL A 50 41.32 42.86 -28.32
CA VAL A 50 41.23 44.15 -27.61
C VAL A 50 42.26 44.23 -26.49
N ILE A 51 43.34 44.93 -26.86
CA ILE A 51 44.18 45.86 -26.09
C ILE A 51 44.08 45.79 -24.56
N ILE A 52 45.20 45.44 -23.94
CA ILE A 52 45.51 45.61 -22.52
C ILE A 52 45.53 47.11 -22.20
N GLN A 53 44.65 47.57 -21.30
CA GLN A 53 44.82 48.83 -20.59
C GLN A 53 44.82 48.52 -19.08
N ASN A 54 46.02 48.49 -18.51
CA ASN A 54 46.22 48.40 -17.06
C ASN A 54 45.68 49.68 -16.40
N ASN A 55 44.52 49.57 -15.75
CA ASN A 55 44.12 50.45 -14.66
C ASN A 55 43.26 49.62 -13.70
N THR A 56 43.92 49.03 -12.70
CA THR A 56 43.26 48.35 -11.57
C THR A 56 42.65 49.39 -10.64
N VAL A 57 41.45 49.86 -10.98
CA VAL A 57 40.52 50.33 -9.95
C VAL A 57 39.90 49.06 -9.36
N VAL A 58 40.31 48.72 -8.13
CA VAL A 58 39.61 47.72 -7.31
C VAL A 58 38.24 48.31 -6.98
N GLN A 59 37.30 48.13 -7.91
CA GLN A 59 35.90 48.40 -7.64
C GLN A 59 35.44 47.30 -6.70
N GLN A 60 35.52 47.60 -5.40
CA GLN A 60 34.97 46.80 -4.33
C GLN A 60 33.46 46.80 -4.52
N SER A 61 32.98 45.90 -5.39
CA SER A 61 31.57 45.65 -5.60
C SER A 61 31.02 45.17 -4.28
N ALA A 62 30.41 46.10 -3.54
CA ALA A 62 29.65 45.78 -2.35
C ALA A 62 28.68 44.67 -2.75
N ALA A 63 28.87 43.49 -2.14
CA ALA A 63 28.05 42.32 -2.44
C ALA A 63 26.59 42.77 -2.42
N PRO A 64 25.82 42.54 -3.51
CA PRO A 64 24.42 42.93 -3.53
C PRO A 64 23.79 42.27 -2.30
N LYS A 65 23.26 43.11 -1.40
CA LYS A 65 22.47 42.65 -0.25
C LYS A 65 21.16 42.12 -0.83
N THR A 66 21.22 40.95 -1.44
CA THR A 66 20.03 40.25 -1.89
C THR A 66 19.33 39.76 -0.63
N ASN A 67 18.21 40.41 -0.36
CA ASN A 67 17.27 39.98 0.65
C ASN A 67 16.75 38.61 0.22
N TRP A 68 17.27 37.54 0.81
CA TRP A 68 16.96 36.14 0.50
C TRP A 68 15.45 35.79 0.55
N TYR A 69 14.62 36.67 1.09
CA TYR A 69 13.16 36.56 1.15
C TYR A 69 12.44 37.20 -0.05
N GLU A 70 13.12 37.97 -0.90
CA GLU A 70 12.55 38.58 -2.12
C GLU A 70 12.78 37.69 -3.36
N ASP A 71 13.65 36.68 -3.26
CA ASP A 71 13.88 35.71 -4.32
C ASP A 71 12.81 34.61 -4.29
N TRP A 72 11.77 34.78 -5.10
CA TRP A 72 10.70 33.80 -5.28
C TRP A 72 11.20 32.40 -5.65
N ASN A 73 12.37 32.28 -6.30
CA ASN A 73 12.95 30.98 -6.60
C ASN A 73 13.40 30.25 -5.34
N PHE A 74 13.98 30.98 -4.38
CA PHE A 74 14.38 30.39 -3.10
C PHE A 74 13.16 29.92 -2.30
N ILE A 75 12.09 30.71 -2.28
CA ILE A 75 10.82 30.33 -1.63
C ILE A 75 10.24 29.06 -2.28
N ALA A 76 10.22 28.99 -3.62
CA ALA A 76 9.72 27.84 -4.35
C ALA A 76 10.52 26.55 -4.02
N ILE A 77 11.85 26.65 -3.92
CA ILE A 77 12.71 25.52 -3.54
C ILE A 77 12.39 25.05 -2.12
N VAL A 78 12.25 25.97 -1.15
CA VAL A 78 11.92 25.61 0.24
C VAL A 78 10.56 24.91 0.33
N ILE A 79 9.55 25.43 -0.36
CA ILE A 79 8.22 24.80 -0.42
C ILE A 79 8.30 23.40 -1.03
N ALA A 80 9.04 23.24 -2.13
CA ALA A 80 9.22 21.94 -2.78
C ALA A 80 9.91 20.91 -1.85
N VAL A 81 10.94 21.33 -1.12
CA VAL A 81 11.64 20.47 -0.15
C VAL A 81 10.74 20.06 1.01
N ILE A 82 9.98 21.01 1.58
CA ILE A 82 9.02 20.71 2.66
C ILE A 82 7.93 19.75 2.16
N GLY A 83 7.42 19.97 0.94
CA GLY A 83 6.44 19.09 0.31
C GLY A 83 6.98 17.67 0.10
N ALA A 84 8.21 17.53 -0.39
CA ALA A 84 8.86 16.23 -0.59
C ALA A 84 9.07 15.48 0.72
N LEU A 85 9.58 16.15 1.76
CA LEU A 85 9.80 15.55 3.08
C LEU A 85 8.47 15.18 3.76
N GLY A 86 7.47 16.04 3.66
CA GLY A 86 6.12 15.79 4.19
C GLY A 86 5.47 14.58 3.52
N GLY A 87 5.49 14.53 2.18
CA GLY A 87 4.96 13.40 1.40
C GLY A 87 5.66 12.08 1.73
N TRP A 88 6.99 12.09 1.87
CA TRP A 88 7.77 10.92 2.26
C TRP A 88 7.41 10.41 3.66
N LEU A 89 7.29 11.30 4.64
CA LEU A 89 6.96 10.92 6.02
C LEU A 89 5.55 10.32 6.11
N ILE A 90 4.58 10.90 5.42
CA ILE A 90 3.20 10.38 5.35
C ILE A 90 3.19 8.99 4.70
N SER A 91 3.84 8.85 3.54
CA SER A 91 3.93 7.57 2.83
C SER A 91 4.57 6.48 3.70
N ARG A 92 5.63 6.81 4.44
CA ARG A 92 6.29 5.89 5.38
C ARG A 92 5.36 5.45 6.51
N LYS A 93 4.58 6.38 7.08
CA LYS A 93 3.61 6.07 8.15
C LYS A 93 2.49 5.15 7.65
N ILE A 94 1.94 5.42 6.47
CA ILE A 94 0.90 4.58 5.85
C ILE A 94 1.43 3.16 5.64
N ARG A 95 2.59 3.01 5.00
CA ARG A 95 3.22 1.69 4.78
C ARG A 95 3.45 0.91 6.07
N GLY A 96 3.90 1.59 7.13
CA GLY A 96 4.09 0.97 8.44
C GLY A 96 2.78 0.44 9.05
N LYS A 97 1.69 1.21 8.94
CA LYS A 97 0.37 0.76 9.40
C LYS A 97 -0.17 -0.41 8.58
N THR A 98 -0.08 -0.34 7.26
CA THR A 98 -0.52 -1.43 6.37
C THR A 98 0.22 -2.74 6.70
N ALA A 99 1.54 -2.69 6.91
CA ALA A 99 2.33 -3.86 7.31
C ALA A 99 1.90 -4.42 8.69
N LYS A 100 1.58 -3.54 9.64
CA LYS A 100 1.08 -3.94 10.95
C LYS A 100 -0.25 -4.68 10.83
N TYR A 101 -1.22 -4.13 10.11
CA TYR A 101 -2.52 -4.77 9.89
C TYR A 101 -2.39 -6.09 9.14
N MET A 102 -1.52 -6.16 8.12
CA MET A 102 -1.24 -7.42 7.43
C MET A 102 -0.78 -8.52 8.40
N THR A 103 0.10 -8.16 9.35
CA THR A 103 0.59 -9.09 10.38
C THR A 103 -0.51 -9.47 11.36
N GLU A 104 -1.37 -8.52 11.75
CA GLU A 104 -2.50 -8.76 12.67
C GLU A 104 -3.54 -9.69 12.05
N ILE A 105 -3.88 -9.50 10.77
CA ILE A 105 -4.77 -10.38 10.00
C ILE A 105 -4.19 -11.81 9.94
N ASP A 106 -2.93 -11.94 9.53
CA ASP A 106 -2.24 -13.24 9.43
C ASP A 106 -2.15 -13.93 10.80
N HIS A 107 -1.90 -13.16 11.86
CA HIS A 107 -1.83 -13.68 13.22
C HIS A 107 -3.20 -14.16 13.73
N ALA A 108 -4.26 -13.37 13.55
CA ALA A 108 -5.61 -13.73 13.94
C ALA A 108 -6.05 -15.03 13.24
N TYR A 109 -5.81 -15.13 11.94
CA TYR A 109 -6.12 -16.33 11.16
C TYR A 109 -5.34 -17.55 11.68
N ARG A 110 -4.01 -17.47 11.81
CA ARG A 110 -3.19 -18.60 12.26
C ARG A 110 -3.53 -19.08 13.66
N THR A 111 -3.83 -18.15 14.56
CA THR A 111 -4.14 -18.45 15.96
C THR A 111 -5.51 -19.11 16.11
N TYR A 112 -6.49 -18.62 15.36
CA TYR A 112 -7.89 -19.00 15.55
C TYR A 112 -8.47 -19.88 14.44
N ARG A 113 -7.70 -20.29 13.42
CA ARG A 113 -8.14 -21.18 12.33
C ARG A 113 -8.88 -22.45 12.80
N LYS A 114 -8.55 -22.97 13.98
CA LYS A 114 -9.23 -24.14 14.56
C LYS A 114 -10.66 -23.85 15.03
N ASN A 115 -10.96 -22.60 15.38
CA ASN A 115 -12.24 -22.14 15.91
C ASN A 115 -12.83 -21.08 14.98
N ALA A 116 -13.62 -21.50 13.99
CA ALA A 116 -14.11 -20.61 12.94
C ALA A 116 -14.86 -19.37 13.47
N ASN A 117 -15.79 -19.54 14.41
CA ASN A 117 -16.53 -18.42 14.99
C ASN A 117 -15.61 -17.38 15.66
N LYS A 118 -14.54 -17.82 16.34
CA LYS A 118 -13.59 -16.90 16.99
C LYS A 118 -12.69 -16.22 15.96
N CYS A 119 -12.28 -16.94 14.92
CA CYS A 119 -11.50 -16.39 13.83
C CYS A 119 -12.28 -15.34 13.03
N GLU A 120 -13.56 -15.59 12.72
CA GLU A 120 -14.45 -14.63 12.06
C GLU A 120 -14.59 -13.35 12.90
N ALA A 121 -14.84 -13.48 14.21
CA ALA A 121 -14.98 -12.33 15.11
C ALA A 121 -13.70 -11.48 15.18
N GLU A 122 -12.52 -12.12 15.26
CA GLU A 122 -11.23 -11.42 15.31
C GLU A 122 -10.91 -10.75 13.97
N LEU A 123 -11.18 -11.40 12.83
CA LEU A 123 -11.03 -10.79 11.51
C LEU A 123 -11.97 -9.59 11.32
N ALA A 124 -13.22 -9.69 11.77
CA ALA A 124 -14.17 -8.57 11.76
C ALA A 124 -13.68 -7.40 12.64
N GLY A 125 -13.16 -7.69 13.84
CA GLY A 125 -12.56 -6.68 14.71
C GLY A 125 -11.34 -6.00 14.09
N VAL A 126 -10.52 -6.73 13.31
CA VAL A 126 -9.42 -6.13 12.56
C VAL A 126 -9.93 -5.26 11.42
N ARG A 127 -10.97 -5.68 10.68
CA ARG A 127 -11.63 -4.85 9.65
C ARG A 127 -12.14 -3.53 10.22
N GLU A 128 -12.83 -3.56 11.35
CA GLU A 128 -13.35 -2.33 12.00
C GLU A 128 -12.21 -1.35 12.34
N LYS A 129 -11.08 -1.85 12.87
CA LYS A 129 -9.90 -1.02 13.14
C LYS A 129 -9.30 -0.43 11.86
N ILE A 130 -9.28 -1.19 10.77
CA ILE A 130 -8.77 -0.74 9.47
C ILE A 130 -9.66 0.38 8.93
N GLU A 131 -10.98 0.21 8.97
CA GLU A 131 -11.94 1.23 8.54
C GLU A 131 -11.85 2.51 9.37
N ASP A 132 -11.68 2.40 10.70
CA ASP A 132 -11.51 3.55 11.59
C ASP A 132 -10.21 4.31 11.27
N ASP A 133 -9.10 3.61 11.05
CA ASP A 133 -7.83 4.25 10.65
C ASP A 133 -7.89 4.83 9.22
N PHE A 134 -8.68 4.23 8.33
CA PHE A 134 -8.97 4.78 7.00
C PHE A 134 -9.79 6.07 7.07
N LYS A 135 -10.89 6.09 7.85
CA LYS A 135 -11.70 7.29 8.10
C LYS A 135 -10.87 8.43 8.72
N LYS A 136 -9.84 8.10 9.50
CA LYS A 136 -8.88 9.05 10.09
C LYS A 136 -7.78 9.52 9.12
N GLY A 137 -7.79 9.08 7.85
CA GLY A 137 -6.79 9.43 6.84
C GLY A 137 -5.41 8.82 7.09
N LYS A 138 -5.32 7.79 7.95
CA LYS A 138 -4.05 7.11 8.27
C LYS A 138 -3.75 5.95 7.32
N LEU A 139 -4.73 5.55 6.51
CA LEU A 139 -4.63 4.61 5.41
C LEU A 139 -5.10 5.30 4.13
N ASN A 140 -4.58 4.85 3.00
CA ASN A 140 -5.06 5.25 1.68
C ASN A 140 -5.93 4.14 1.08
N ASP A 141 -6.69 4.47 0.03
CA ASP A 141 -7.62 3.55 -0.64
C ASP A 141 -6.92 2.25 -1.09
N ASN A 142 -5.70 2.37 -1.62
CA ASN A 142 -4.94 1.21 -2.06
C ASN A 142 -4.57 0.28 -0.89
N SER A 143 -4.21 0.83 0.28
CA SER A 143 -3.91 0.01 1.46
C SER A 143 -5.17 -0.66 2.00
N LEU A 144 -6.29 0.06 2.03
CA LEU A 144 -7.58 -0.48 2.43
C LEU A 144 -7.96 -1.68 1.53
N ALA A 145 -7.93 -1.49 0.21
CA ALA A 145 -8.26 -2.54 -0.76
C ALA A 145 -7.39 -3.80 -0.60
N ILE A 146 -6.08 -3.64 -0.36
CA ILE A 146 -5.17 -4.77 -0.12
C ILE A 146 -5.51 -5.51 1.17
N LEU A 147 -5.81 -4.77 2.25
CA LEU A 147 -6.15 -5.37 3.54
C LEU A 147 -7.51 -6.05 3.50
N ASP A 148 -8.52 -5.46 2.87
CA ASP A 148 -9.84 -6.05 2.70
C ASP A 148 -9.77 -7.33 1.87
N ALA A 149 -9.07 -7.30 0.73
CA ALA A 149 -8.86 -8.50 -0.08
C ALA A 149 -8.18 -9.63 0.70
N ARG A 150 -7.29 -9.30 1.65
CA ARG A 150 -6.64 -10.28 2.52
C ARG A 150 -7.62 -10.88 3.53
N ILE A 151 -8.45 -10.05 4.16
CA ILE A 151 -9.48 -10.49 5.10
C ILE A 151 -10.51 -11.37 4.40
N ASP A 152 -10.96 -10.96 3.21
CA ASP A 152 -11.92 -11.72 2.41
C ASP A 152 -11.34 -13.08 2.02
N LYS A 153 -10.07 -13.12 1.60
CA LYS A 153 -9.39 -14.38 1.28
C LYS A 153 -9.42 -15.35 2.46
N TYR A 154 -9.08 -14.89 3.66
CA TYR A 154 -9.08 -15.76 4.85
C TYR A 154 -10.48 -16.14 5.32
N SER A 155 -11.45 -15.25 5.18
CA SER A 155 -12.85 -15.56 5.46
C SER A 155 -13.36 -16.66 4.53
N LYS A 156 -13.03 -16.61 3.24
CA LYS A 156 -13.36 -17.65 2.26
C LYS A 156 -12.71 -18.99 2.58
N GLU A 157 -11.40 -18.99 2.84
CA GLU A 157 -10.67 -20.20 3.23
C GLU A 157 -11.28 -20.84 4.49
N LEU A 158 -11.60 -20.01 5.50
CA LEU A 158 -12.21 -20.47 6.73
C LEU A 158 -13.60 -21.08 6.53
N ARG A 159 -14.48 -20.41 5.77
CA ARG A 159 -15.83 -20.92 5.45
C ARG A 159 -15.75 -22.26 4.70
N ASN A 160 -14.85 -22.36 3.73
CA ASN A 160 -14.60 -23.62 3.01
C ASN A 160 -14.13 -24.73 3.94
N GLU A 161 -13.22 -24.44 4.87
CA GLU A 161 -12.77 -25.43 5.85
C GLU A 161 -13.86 -25.89 6.80
N VAL A 162 -14.75 -25.00 7.23
CA VAL A 162 -15.91 -25.35 8.06
C VAL A 162 -16.82 -26.33 7.32
N ILE A 163 -17.05 -26.09 6.02
CA ILE A 163 -17.87 -26.97 5.19
C ILE A 163 -17.20 -28.33 5.01
N ASP A 164 -15.94 -28.34 4.57
CA ASP A 164 -15.21 -29.57 4.24
C ASP A 164 -14.99 -30.46 5.48
N LYS A 165 -14.87 -29.88 6.68
CA LYS A 165 -14.70 -30.62 7.95
C LYS A 165 -16.02 -30.97 8.63
N GLY A 166 -17.01 -30.09 8.53
CA GLY A 166 -18.27 -30.21 9.26
C GLY A 166 -19.30 -31.12 8.59
N PHE A 167 -19.29 -31.20 7.26
CA PHE A 167 -20.37 -31.83 6.51
C PHE A 167 -19.86 -32.82 5.47
N LYS A 168 -20.49 -34.00 5.39
CA LYS A 168 -20.23 -34.99 4.33
C LYS A 168 -21.16 -34.70 3.15
N LEU A 169 -20.77 -33.74 2.32
CA LEU A 169 -21.60 -33.27 1.21
C LEU A 169 -21.38 -34.09 -0.06
N PRO A 170 -22.44 -34.30 -0.87
CA PRO A 170 -22.32 -34.73 -2.26
C PRO A 170 -21.40 -33.77 -3.04
N PRO A 171 -20.63 -34.28 -4.03
CA PRO A 171 -19.66 -33.46 -4.77
C PRO A 171 -20.31 -32.30 -5.52
N ASP A 172 -21.52 -32.49 -6.06
CA ASP A 172 -22.26 -31.47 -6.80
C ASP A 172 -22.69 -30.32 -5.88
N LEU A 173 -23.19 -30.63 -4.69
CA LEU A 173 -23.56 -29.64 -3.69
C LEU A 173 -22.33 -28.91 -3.15
N ASN A 174 -21.24 -29.63 -2.86
CA ASN A 174 -19.99 -28.99 -2.40
C ASN A 174 -19.45 -28.02 -3.46
N LYS A 175 -19.47 -28.41 -4.74
CA LYS A 175 -19.07 -27.53 -5.85
C LYS A 175 -19.92 -26.26 -5.91
N LYS A 176 -21.24 -26.39 -5.74
CA LYS A 176 -22.16 -25.24 -5.72
C LYS A 176 -21.90 -24.31 -4.55
N ILE A 177 -21.70 -24.85 -3.35
CA ILE A 177 -21.39 -24.04 -2.17
C ILE A 177 -20.04 -23.34 -2.33
N LYS A 178 -19.00 -24.05 -2.81
CA LYS A 178 -17.68 -23.46 -3.09
C LYS A 178 -17.75 -22.33 -4.12
N HIS A 179 -18.61 -22.48 -5.13
CA HIS A 179 -18.88 -21.40 -6.08
C HIS A 179 -19.51 -20.18 -5.39
N MET A 180 -20.55 -20.38 -4.56
CA MET A 180 -21.20 -19.31 -3.80
C MET A 180 -20.31 -18.64 -2.75
N LEU A 181 -19.24 -19.31 -2.32
CA LEU A 181 -18.27 -18.74 -1.39
C LEU A 181 -17.07 -18.11 -2.10
N SER A 182 -16.98 -18.23 -3.43
CA SER A 182 -15.80 -17.79 -4.19
C SER A 182 -15.71 -16.27 -4.32
N ASP A 183 -16.85 -15.60 -4.45
CA ASP A 183 -16.98 -14.15 -4.44
C ASP A 183 -16.95 -13.58 -3.01
N GLY A 184 -17.36 -14.37 -2.02
CA GLY A 184 -17.37 -14.00 -0.60
C GLY A 184 -18.64 -13.27 -0.17
N ILE A 185 -19.64 -13.21 -1.04
CA ILE A 185 -20.92 -12.54 -0.78
C ILE A 185 -22.02 -13.51 -1.19
N ILE A 186 -22.77 -14.01 -0.21
CA ILE A 186 -23.90 -14.90 -0.51
C ILE A 186 -25.12 -14.06 -0.90
N THR A 187 -25.46 -14.04 -2.18
CA THR A 187 -26.66 -13.32 -2.65
C THR A 187 -27.96 -14.02 -2.24
N LYS A 188 -29.08 -13.28 -2.24
CA LYS A 188 -30.39 -13.83 -1.86
C LYS A 188 -30.84 -14.90 -2.86
N GLU A 189 -30.53 -14.69 -4.12
CA GLU A 189 -30.84 -15.56 -5.25
C GLU A 189 -30.07 -16.88 -5.14
N GLU A 190 -28.75 -16.81 -4.92
CA GLU A 190 -27.92 -17.99 -4.73
C GLU A 190 -28.32 -18.79 -3.49
N TYR A 191 -28.63 -18.10 -2.38
CA TYR A 191 -29.16 -18.76 -1.19
C TYR A 191 -30.49 -19.46 -1.47
N GLY A 192 -31.39 -18.86 -2.26
CA GLY A 192 -32.63 -19.50 -2.68
C GLY A 192 -32.40 -20.76 -3.53
N HIS A 193 -31.44 -20.72 -4.46
CA HIS A 193 -31.03 -21.87 -5.25
C HIS A 193 -30.35 -22.96 -4.41
N PHE A 194 -29.61 -22.57 -3.37
CA PHE A 194 -29.02 -23.48 -2.41
C PHE A 194 -30.09 -24.18 -1.56
N ALA A 195 -31.03 -23.42 -0.98
CA ALA A 195 -32.11 -23.95 -0.14
C ALA A 195 -32.99 -24.97 -0.90
N LYS A 196 -33.35 -24.68 -2.16
CA LYS A 196 -34.08 -25.64 -3.01
C LYS A 196 -33.25 -26.89 -3.35
N GLY A 197 -31.93 -26.73 -3.49
CA GLY A 197 -31.02 -27.85 -3.79
C GLY A 197 -30.90 -28.82 -2.62
N ILE A 198 -30.81 -28.31 -1.39
CA ILE A 198 -30.59 -29.14 -0.19
C ILE A 198 -31.79 -30.03 0.13
N GLU A 199 -33.02 -29.61 -0.23
CA GLU A 199 -34.23 -30.40 -0.02
C GLU A 199 -34.20 -31.73 -0.78
N ASN A 200 -33.68 -31.70 -2.01
CA ASN A 200 -33.63 -32.87 -2.91
C ASN A 200 -32.45 -33.83 -2.62
N GLU A 201 -31.47 -33.42 -1.83
CA GLU A 201 -30.25 -34.20 -1.59
C GLU A 201 -30.39 -35.25 -0.48
N GLN A 202 -29.62 -36.35 -0.57
CA GLN A 202 -29.59 -37.42 0.44
C GLN A 202 -28.71 -37.07 1.67
N LEU A 203 -28.98 -35.92 2.29
CA LEU A 203 -28.33 -35.50 3.54
C LEU A 203 -29.19 -35.87 4.76
N SER A 204 -28.55 -36.11 5.90
CA SER A 204 -29.25 -36.23 7.19
C SER A 204 -30.08 -34.98 7.45
N LYS A 205 -31.27 -35.13 8.04
CA LYS A 205 -32.14 -33.99 8.39
C LYS A 205 -31.40 -32.97 9.29
N GLN A 206 -30.58 -33.47 10.21
CA GLN A 206 -29.78 -32.63 11.09
C GLN A 206 -28.74 -31.82 10.31
N ASP A 207 -27.96 -32.47 9.44
CA ASP A 207 -26.95 -31.80 8.61
C ASP A 207 -27.58 -30.74 7.70
N LYS A 208 -28.77 -31.01 7.15
CA LYS A 208 -29.52 -30.04 6.35
C LYS A 208 -29.88 -28.80 7.16
N GLU A 209 -30.38 -28.99 8.39
CA GLU A 209 -30.77 -27.89 9.26
C GLU A 209 -29.55 -27.07 9.72
N GLU A 210 -28.48 -27.74 10.15
CA GLU A 210 -27.24 -27.09 10.57
C GLU A 210 -26.59 -26.31 9.42
N LEU A 211 -26.48 -26.92 8.24
CA LEU A 211 -25.91 -26.25 7.06
C LEU A 211 -26.78 -25.06 6.62
N ASN A 212 -28.11 -25.20 6.66
CA ASN A 212 -29.00 -24.11 6.31
C ASN A 212 -28.89 -22.94 7.31
N LYS A 213 -28.80 -23.24 8.61
CA LYS A 213 -28.57 -22.24 9.66
C LYS A 213 -27.24 -21.52 9.48
N LEU A 214 -26.18 -22.25 9.12
CA LEU A 214 -24.85 -21.70 8.86
C LEU A 214 -24.85 -20.79 7.64
N MET A 215 -25.40 -21.24 6.51
CA MET A 215 -25.49 -20.44 5.28
C MET A 215 -26.35 -19.19 5.47
N LYS A 216 -27.42 -19.29 6.26
CA LYS A 216 -28.25 -18.14 6.62
C LYS A 216 -27.48 -17.13 7.46
N LYS A 217 -26.71 -17.60 8.45
CA LYS A 217 -25.84 -16.75 9.28
C LYS A 217 -24.85 -15.96 8.41
N TRP A 218 -24.10 -16.64 7.54
CA TRP A 218 -23.12 -15.98 6.68
C TRP A 218 -23.74 -14.97 5.72
N ARG A 219 -24.89 -15.30 5.11
CA ARG A 219 -25.64 -14.35 4.28
C ARG A 219 -26.06 -13.10 5.05
N ASP A 220 -26.45 -13.24 6.31
CA ASP A 220 -26.88 -12.10 7.12
C ASP A 220 -25.69 -11.27 7.64
N GLU A 221 -24.50 -11.87 7.75
CA GLU A 221 -23.24 -11.18 8.02
C GLU A 221 -22.74 -10.41 6.79
N ASP A 222 -22.82 -10.98 5.60
CA ASP A 222 -22.37 -10.36 4.33
C ASP A 222 -23.20 -9.14 3.92
N LYS A 223 -24.35 -8.89 4.57
CA LYS A 223 -25.18 -7.69 4.35
C LYS A 223 -24.73 -6.46 5.12
N ARG A 224 -23.86 -6.62 6.11
CA ARG A 224 -23.38 -5.52 6.97
C ARG A 224 -22.19 -4.83 6.33
#